data_AF-A0A4Q9G2B4-F1
#
_entry.id   AF-A0A4Q9G2B4-F1
#
_cell.length_a   1.000
_cell.length_b   1.000
_cell.length_c   1.000
_cell.angle_alpha   90.00
_cell.angle_beta   90.00
_cell.angle_gamma   90.00
#
_symmetry.space_group_name_H-M   'P 1'
#
loop_
_entity.id
_entity.type
_entity.pdbx_description
1 polymer ?
#
loop_
_entity_poly.entity_id
_entity_poly.type
_entity_poly.pdbx_seq_one_letter_code
_entity_poly.pdbx_strand_id
1 'polypeptide(L)'
;MDADDLSSIGSLAVALAALVVSLVSMRKTNQFGATTDRLNRLLIDRETAAVHEDKAARFIAEIIPRNSPQFSILRICNAGKGVACNVRLTDLGDRQSTSLIPDTIYRNFPKSLLHPQQSVDLDFFVKLKFGRKIKIRIEWDDAIDKDHAMELEF
;
A
#
# COMPACT_ATOMS: atom_id res chain seq x y z
N MET A 1 48.86 -12.73 61.16
CA MET A 1 47.72 -12.89 60.23
C MET A 1 46.92 -11.64 60.41
N ASP A 2 47.30 -10.66 59.60
CA ASP A 2 47.05 -9.24 59.85
C ASP A 2 45.69 -8.86 59.28
N ALA A 3 45.05 -7.87 59.90
CA ALA A 3 43.72 -7.41 59.49
C ALA A 3 43.66 -6.96 58.01
N ASP A 4 44.81 -6.58 57.45
CA ASP A 4 44.98 -6.22 56.03
C ASP A 4 44.78 -7.42 55.08
N ASP A 5 45.31 -8.61 55.40
CA ASP A 5 45.15 -9.80 54.55
C ASP A 5 43.69 -10.26 54.51
N LEU A 6 42.98 -10.17 55.64
CA LEU A 6 41.56 -10.54 55.72
C LEU A 6 40.68 -9.56 54.94
N SER A 7 41.01 -8.26 54.96
CA SER A 7 40.31 -7.24 54.18
C SER A 7 40.56 -7.40 52.67
N SER A 8 41.79 -7.76 52.29
CA SER A 8 42.20 -7.99 50.90
C SER A 8 41.47 -9.20 50.30
N ILE A 9 41.39 -10.33 51.03
CA ILE A 9 40.66 -11.53 50.60
C ILE A 9 39.16 -11.26 50.47
N GLY A 10 38.57 -10.50 51.40
CA GLY A 10 37.17 -10.09 51.34
C GLY A 10 36.87 -9.23 50.12
N SER A 11 37.74 -8.26 49.81
CA SER A 11 37.60 -7.39 48.64
C SER A 11 37.74 -8.15 47.31
N LEU A 12 38.63 -9.15 47.25
CA LEU A 12 38.82 -10.02 46.08
C LEU A 12 37.56 -10.85 45.81
N ALA A 13 36.95 -11.41 46.86
CA ALA A 13 35.71 -12.18 46.73
C ALA A 13 34.55 -11.32 46.23
N VAL A 14 34.41 -10.09 46.73
CA VAL A 14 33.40 -9.13 46.26
C VAL A 14 33.66 -8.71 44.82
N ALA A 15 34.92 -8.46 44.43
CA ALA A 15 35.28 -8.12 43.06
C ALA A 15 34.97 -9.25 42.07
N LEU A 16 35.26 -10.50 42.43
CA LEU A 16 34.92 -11.67 41.61
C LEU A 16 33.41 -11.84 41.49
N ALA A 17 32.66 -11.68 42.57
CA ALA A 17 31.20 -11.74 42.54
C ALA A 17 30.61 -10.63 41.65
N ALA A 18 31.12 -9.40 41.78
CA ALA A 18 30.70 -8.27 40.95
C ALA A 18 31.01 -8.50 39.45
N LEU A 19 32.15 -9.11 39.14
CA LEU A 19 32.54 -9.45 37.77
C LEU A 19 31.62 -10.50 37.15
N VAL A 20 31.27 -11.55 37.91
CA VAL A 20 30.32 -12.58 37.47
C VAL A 20 28.93 -11.98 37.24
N VAL A 21 28.44 -11.15 38.16
CA VAL A 21 27.15 -10.46 38.02
C VAL A 21 27.17 -9.53 36.81
N SER A 22 28.27 -8.81 36.58
CA SER A 22 28.45 -7.94 35.41
C SER A 22 28.38 -8.71 34.09
N LEU A 23 29.09 -9.84 33.98
CA LEU A 23 29.07 -10.70 32.79
C LEU A 23 27.68 -11.27 32.51
N VAL A 24 26.97 -11.71 33.55
CA VAL A 24 25.59 -12.21 33.42
C VAL A 24 24.64 -11.09 33.01
N SER A 25 24.76 -9.91 33.63
CA SER A 25 23.95 -8.74 33.31
C SER A 25 24.17 -8.30 31.86
N MET A 26 25.42 -8.21 31.41
CA MET A 26 25.78 -7.80 30.04
C MET A 26 25.24 -8.78 28.99
N ARG A 27 25.27 -10.09 29.26
CA ARG A 27 24.62 -11.09 28.39
C ARG A 27 23.11 -10.92 28.30
N LYS A 28 22.46 -10.66 29.45
CA LYS A 28 21.01 -10.45 29.52
C LYS A 28 20.61 -9.14 28.83
N THR A 29 21.36 -8.07 29.03
CA THR A 29 21.18 -6.76 28.38
C THR A 29 21.31 -6.86 26.86
N ASN A 30 22.27 -7.63 26.34
CA ASN A 30 22.38 -7.86 24.90
C ASN A 30 21.17 -8.61 24.32
N GLN A 31 20.62 -9.61 25.04
CA GLN A 31 19.41 -10.32 24.60
C GLN A 31 18.16 -9.43 24.65
N PHE A 32 18.03 -8.59 25.68
CA PHE A 32 16.97 -7.61 25.75
C PHE A 32 17.11 -6.53 24.68
N GLY A 33 18.32 -6.05 24.41
CA GLY A 33 18.62 -5.11 23.33
C GLY A 33 18.19 -5.66 21.97
N ALA A 34 18.58 -6.91 21.66
CA ALA A 34 18.17 -7.56 20.40
C ALA A 34 16.64 -7.72 20.28
N THR A 35 15.94 -7.92 21.40
CA THR A 35 14.47 -8.02 21.41
C THR A 35 13.83 -6.65 21.19
N THR A 36 14.32 -5.62 21.86
CA THR A 36 13.89 -4.23 21.68
C THR A 36 14.13 -3.75 20.26
N ASP A 37 15.29 -4.06 19.67
CA ASP A 37 15.61 -3.71 18.28
C ASP A 37 14.67 -4.41 17.29
N ARG A 38 14.34 -5.68 17.52
CA ARG A 38 13.38 -6.41 16.71
C ARG A 38 11.98 -5.81 16.81
N LEU A 39 11.54 -5.47 18.02
CA LEU A 39 10.23 -4.85 18.23
C LEU A 39 10.16 -3.47 17.58
N ASN A 40 11.21 -2.65 17.71
CA ASN A 40 11.30 -1.34 17.08
C ASN A 40 11.23 -1.46 15.55
N ARG A 41 11.94 -2.42 14.95
CA ARG A 41 11.84 -2.68 13.50
C ARG A 41 10.41 -3.05 13.09
N LEU A 42 9.76 -3.96 13.81
CA LEU A 42 8.37 -4.33 13.52
C LEU A 42 7.40 -3.16 13.66
N LEU A 43 7.63 -2.26 14.62
CA LEU A 43 6.83 -1.04 14.78
C LEU A 43 7.03 -0.08 13.61
N ILE A 44 8.27 0.15 13.19
CA ILE A 44 8.60 0.99 12.03
C ILE A 44 7.99 0.39 10.75
N ASP A 45 8.14 -0.92 10.53
CA ASP A 45 7.58 -1.60 9.37
C ASP A 45 6.05 -1.49 9.34
N ARG A 46 5.40 -1.59 10.50
CA ARG A 46 3.95 -1.42 10.62
C ARG A 46 3.53 0.02 10.36
N GLU A 47 4.22 0.99 10.93
CA GLU A 47 3.91 2.41 10.77
C GLU A 47 4.13 2.86 9.32
N THR A 48 5.22 2.44 8.69
CA THR A 48 5.49 2.70 7.27
C THR A 48 4.45 2.05 6.36
N ALA A 49 4.03 0.81 6.63
CA ALA A 49 2.94 0.17 5.90
C ALA A 49 1.60 0.91 6.08
N ALA A 50 1.28 1.38 7.29
CA ALA A 50 0.07 2.15 7.55
C ALA A 50 0.08 3.50 6.83
N VAL A 51 1.20 4.22 6.86
CA VAL A 51 1.38 5.48 6.11
C VAL A 51 1.27 5.25 4.61
N HIS A 52 1.78 4.13 4.12
CA HIS A 52 1.65 3.74 2.73
C HIS A 52 0.19 3.42 2.36
N GLU A 53 -0.54 2.69 3.20
CA GLU A 53 -1.95 2.38 2.94
C GLU A 53 -2.83 3.64 2.97
N ASP A 54 -2.57 4.57 3.88
CA ASP A 54 -3.33 5.81 4.00
C ASP A 54 -3.08 6.79 2.85
N LYS A 55 -1.92 6.72 2.20
CA LYS A 55 -1.55 7.60 1.08
C LYS A 55 -1.68 6.96 -0.30
N ALA A 56 -1.87 5.64 -0.37
CA ALA A 56 -2.03 4.92 -1.62
C ALA A 56 -3.41 5.16 -2.23
N ALA A 57 -3.43 5.54 -3.50
CA ALA A 57 -4.65 5.51 -4.29
C ALA A 57 -4.86 4.11 -4.86
N ARG A 58 -6.11 3.66 -4.89
CA ARG A 58 -6.46 2.33 -5.42
C ARG A 58 -7.74 2.42 -6.22
N PHE A 59 -7.69 1.93 -7.44
CA PHE A 59 -8.85 1.92 -8.31
C PHE A 59 -9.62 0.60 -8.25
N ILE A 60 -10.94 0.73 -8.35
CA ILE A 60 -11.86 -0.36 -8.62
C ILE A 60 -12.73 0.10 -9.78
N ALA A 61 -13.06 -0.81 -10.70
CA ALA A 61 -14.07 -0.52 -11.70
C ALA A 61 -15.15 -1.58 -11.73
N GLU A 62 -16.39 -1.14 -11.90
CA GLU A 62 -17.58 -1.97 -11.93
C GLU A 62 -18.48 -1.60 -13.11
N ILE A 63 -19.19 -2.58 -13.66
CA ILE A 63 -20.19 -2.37 -14.71
C ILE A 63 -21.57 -2.38 -14.06
N ILE A 64 -22.29 -1.27 -14.20
CA ILE A 64 -23.64 -1.10 -13.68
C ILE A 64 -24.59 -1.12 -14.88
N PRO A 65 -25.52 -2.10 -14.95
CA PRO A 65 -26.52 -2.12 -16.01
C PRO A 65 -27.48 -0.94 -15.85
N ARG A 66 -27.85 -0.29 -16.97
CA ARG A 66 -28.91 0.71 -16.98
C ARG A 66 -30.26 0.03 -17.21
N ASN A 67 -31.34 0.79 -17.06
CA ASN A 67 -32.70 0.31 -17.39
C ASN A 67 -32.86 -0.14 -18.86
N SER A 68 -31.92 0.21 -19.76
CA SER A 68 -31.89 -0.29 -21.13
C SER A 68 -30.78 -1.33 -21.29
N PRO A 69 -31.06 -2.52 -21.84
CA PRO A 69 -30.10 -3.62 -21.94
C PRO A 69 -28.89 -3.33 -22.85
N GLN A 70 -28.97 -2.25 -23.63
CA GLN A 70 -27.90 -1.85 -24.55
C GLN A 70 -26.96 -0.80 -23.94
N PHE A 71 -27.35 -0.19 -22.81
CA PHE A 71 -26.59 0.86 -22.15
C PHE A 71 -26.13 0.38 -20.78
N SER A 72 -24.83 0.49 -20.54
CA SER A 72 -24.21 0.19 -19.26
C SER A 72 -23.29 1.33 -18.85
N ILE A 73 -23.06 1.46 -17.55
CA ILE A 73 -22.17 2.47 -16.99
C ILE A 73 -20.95 1.74 -16.44
N LEU A 74 -19.77 2.13 -16.90
CA LEU A 74 -18.50 1.72 -16.31
C LEU A 74 -18.16 2.74 -15.24
N ARG A 75 -18.33 2.37 -13.98
CA ARG A 75 -17.96 3.21 -12.85
C ARG A 75 -16.54 2.90 -12.44
N ILE A 76 -15.69 3.92 -12.40
CA ILE A 76 -14.31 3.85 -11.93
C ILE A 76 -14.24 4.61 -10.62
N CYS A 77 -13.89 3.95 -9.53
CA CYS A 77 -13.85 4.52 -8.20
C CYS A 77 -12.43 4.47 -7.63
N ASN A 78 -11.99 5.55 -6.99
CA ASN A 78 -10.83 5.50 -6.11
C ASN A 78 -11.28 4.92 -4.75
N ALA A 79 -11.12 3.61 -4.58
CA ALA A 79 -11.37 2.91 -3.32
C ALA A 79 -10.20 3.02 -2.32
N GLY A 80 -9.09 3.64 -2.73
CA GLY A 80 -7.97 3.94 -1.84
C GLY A 80 -8.26 5.08 -0.88
N LYS A 81 -7.38 5.24 0.11
CA LYS A 81 -7.42 6.37 1.06
C LYS A 81 -6.61 7.57 0.56
N GLY A 82 -5.70 7.34 -0.40
CA GLY A 82 -4.90 8.37 -1.05
C GLY A 82 -5.63 9.08 -2.19
N VAL A 83 -5.18 10.30 -2.49
CA VAL A 83 -5.66 11.07 -3.65
C VAL A 83 -4.92 10.57 -4.90
N ALA A 84 -5.66 10.16 -5.92
CA ALA A 84 -5.09 9.86 -7.23
C ALA A 84 -4.90 11.14 -8.02
N CYS A 85 -3.76 11.28 -8.68
CA CYS A 85 -3.42 12.40 -9.54
C CYS A 85 -3.19 11.89 -10.97
N ASN A 86 -3.35 12.77 -11.96
CA ASN A 86 -2.99 12.49 -13.36
C ASN A 86 -3.64 11.20 -13.89
N VAL A 87 -4.90 10.98 -13.55
CA VAL A 87 -5.61 9.75 -13.88
C VAL A 87 -5.91 9.74 -15.38
N ARG A 88 -5.40 8.73 -16.07
CA ARG A 88 -5.59 8.48 -17.50
C ARG A 88 -6.32 7.17 -17.69
N LEU A 89 -7.16 7.12 -18.72
CA LEU A 89 -7.82 5.90 -19.14
C LEU A 89 -7.54 5.66 -20.62
N THR A 90 -7.04 4.46 -20.90
CA THR A 90 -6.72 4.00 -22.24
C THR A 90 -7.57 2.78 -22.56
N ASP A 91 -8.25 2.82 -23.69
CA ASP A 91 -8.96 1.68 -24.24
C ASP A 91 -7.95 0.74 -24.92
N LEU A 92 -7.88 -0.50 -24.45
CA LEU A 92 -7.01 -1.56 -25.00
C LEU A 92 -7.79 -2.55 -25.89
N GLY A 93 -9.05 -2.27 -26.18
CA GLY A 93 -9.86 -3.07 -27.08
C GLY A 93 -9.39 -2.96 -28.53
N ASP A 94 -9.56 -4.05 -29.29
CA ASP A 94 -9.47 -3.98 -30.73
C ASP A 94 -10.53 -3.02 -31.26
N ARG A 95 -10.21 -2.17 -32.25
CA ARG A 95 -11.15 -1.19 -32.86
C ARG A 95 -12.49 -1.79 -33.31
N GLN A 96 -12.54 -3.10 -33.53
CA GLN A 96 -13.76 -3.83 -33.80
C GLN A 96 -14.50 -4.21 -32.50
N SER A 97 -13.82 -4.65 -31.45
CA SER A 97 -14.43 -5.13 -30.20
C SER A 97 -14.79 -4.02 -29.19
N THR A 98 -14.25 -2.81 -29.37
CA THR A 98 -14.43 -1.69 -28.45
C THR A 98 -15.90 -1.24 -28.35
N SER A 99 -16.51 -1.52 -27.20
CA SER A 99 -17.87 -1.10 -26.84
C SER A 99 -17.92 0.24 -26.08
N LEU A 100 -16.76 0.80 -25.74
CA LEU A 100 -16.65 2.12 -25.10
C LEU A 100 -16.86 3.23 -26.14
N ILE A 101 -17.61 4.26 -25.75
CA ILE A 101 -17.82 5.45 -26.57
C ILE A 101 -16.57 6.33 -26.40
N PRO A 102 -15.74 6.54 -27.44
CA PRO A 102 -14.49 7.28 -27.30
C PRO A 102 -14.70 8.70 -26.75
N ASP A 103 -15.80 9.36 -27.15
CA ASP A 103 -16.17 10.69 -26.67
C ASP A 103 -16.32 10.75 -25.14
N THR A 104 -16.89 9.70 -24.53
CA THR A 104 -17.06 9.62 -23.07
C THR A 104 -15.71 9.57 -22.36
N ILE A 105 -14.72 8.89 -22.94
CA ILE A 105 -13.36 8.82 -22.40
C ILE A 105 -12.71 10.21 -22.49
N TYR A 106 -12.72 10.83 -23.68
CA TYR A 106 -12.10 12.16 -23.89
C TYR A 106 -12.74 13.27 -23.04
N ARG A 107 -14.04 13.19 -22.77
CA ARG A 107 -14.74 14.19 -21.95
C ARG A 107 -14.42 14.05 -20.46
N ASN A 108 -14.18 12.84 -19.98
CA ASN A 108 -14.00 12.56 -18.56
C ASN A 108 -12.53 12.41 -18.15
N PHE A 109 -11.65 12.03 -19.06
CA PHE A 109 -10.22 11.79 -18.84
C PHE A 109 -9.38 12.63 -19.82
N PRO A 110 -8.19 13.11 -19.40
CA PRO A 110 -7.55 12.87 -18.11
C PRO A 110 -8.16 13.67 -16.95
N LYS A 111 -8.17 13.09 -15.74
CA LYS A 111 -8.52 13.80 -14.51
C LYS A 111 -7.25 14.21 -13.79
N SER A 112 -7.14 15.49 -13.45
CA SER A 112 -5.99 15.99 -12.68
C SER A 112 -5.95 15.39 -11.28
N LEU A 113 -7.12 15.25 -10.64
CA LEU A 113 -7.27 14.79 -9.25
C LEU A 113 -8.54 13.93 -9.13
N LEU A 114 -8.44 12.85 -8.35
CA LEU A 114 -9.57 12.03 -7.93
C LEU A 114 -9.45 11.69 -6.44
N HIS A 115 -10.37 12.24 -5.65
CA HIS A 115 -10.35 12.07 -4.20
C HIS A 115 -10.72 10.65 -3.78
N PRO A 116 -10.36 10.24 -2.54
CA PRO A 116 -10.84 8.98 -1.96
C PRO A 116 -12.35 8.86 -2.05
N GLN A 117 -12.82 7.65 -2.39
CA GLN A 117 -14.24 7.29 -2.57
C GLN A 117 -14.96 8.00 -3.73
N GLN A 118 -14.27 8.86 -4.47
CA GLN A 118 -14.85 9.51 -5.63
C GLN A 118 -14.87 8.55 -6.81
N SER A 119 -15.97 8.59 -7.57
CA SER A 119 -16.12 7.82 -8.79
C SER A 119 -16.34 8.68 -10.03
N VAL A 120 -15.96 8.12 -11.17
CA VAL A 120 -16.24 8.64 -12.51
C VAL A 120 -17.04 7.59 -13.25
N ASP A 121 -18.18 8.00 -13.78
CA ASP A 121 -19.10 7.14 -14.49
C ASP A 121 -18.92 7.37 -16.00
N LEU A 122 -18.62 6.30 -16.73
CA LEU A 122 -18.46 6.30 -18.18
C LEU A 122 -19.62 5.52 -18.82
N ASP A 123 -20.44 6.22 -19.58
CA ASP A 123 -21.45 5.59 -20.43
C ASP A 123 -20.81 4.79 -21.56
N PHE A 124 -21.23 3.54 -21.72
CA PHE A 124 -20.84 2.70 -22.85
C PHE A 124 -22.00 1.84 -23.38
N PHE A 125 -21.86 1.37 -24.61
CA PHE A 125 -22.92 0.65 -25.31
C PHE A 125 -22.52 -0.80 -25.56
N VAL A 126 -23.28 -1.73 -24.98
CA VAL A 126 -23.05 -3.16 -25.18
C VAL A 126 -23.64 -3.57 -26.52
N LYS A 127 -22.82 -3.60 -27.57
CA LYS A 127 -23.24 -4.13 -28.87
C LYS A 127 -23.18 -5.66 -28.85
N LEU A 128 -24.33 -6.31 -29.00
CA LEU A 128 -24.47 -7.78 -29.11
C LEU A 128 -23.56 -8.46 -30.16
N LYS A 129 -23.04 -7.72 -31.15
CA LYS A 129 -22.23 -8.24 -32.26
C LYS A 129 -20.71 -8.08 -32.09
N PHE A 130 -20.26 -7.27 -31.12
CA PHE A 130 -18.83 -7.05 -30.91
C PHE A 130 -18.33 -7.87 -29.73
N GLY A 131 -17.05 -8.25 -29.78
CA GLY A 131 -16.43 -9.14 -28.79
C GLY A 131 -16.83 -8.71 -27.38
N ARG A 132 -17.36 -9.65 -26.60
CA ARG A 132 -18.00 -9.43 -25.29
C ARG A 132 -17.05 -8.87 -24.22
N LYS A 133 -15.83 -8.49 -24.59
CA LYS A 133 -14.74 -8.20 -23.67
C LYS A 133 -14.31 -6.75 -23.73
N ILE A 134 -14.47 -6.03 -22.64
CA ILE A 134 -13.98 -4.64 -22.50
C ILE A 134 -12.61 -4.70 -21.85
N LYS A 135 -11.59 -4.24 -22.56
CA LYS A 135 -10.21 -4.14 -22.04
C LYS A 135 -9.84 -2.68 -21.85
N ILE A 136 -9.59 -2.28 -20.62
CA ILE A 136 -9.16 -0.92 -20.29
C ILE A 136 -7.89 -0.95 -19.47
N ARG A 137 -7.08 0.10 -19.61
CA ARG A 137 -5.97 0.41 -18.72
C ARG A 137 -6.24 1.74 -18.04
N ILE A 138 -6.14 1.76 -16.72
CA ILE A 138 -6.18 2.96 -15.90
C ILE A 138 -4.76 3.22 -15.43
N GLU A 139 -4.27 4.43 -15.64
CA GLU A 139 -2.95 4.87 -15.17
C GLU A 139 -3.12 6.06 -14.23
N TRP A 140 -2.38 6.11 -13.12
CA TRP A 140 -2.44 7.20 -12.17
C TRP A 140 -1.14 7.39 -11.41
N ASP A 141 -1.01 8.56 -10.80
CA ASP A 141 0.04 8.87 -9.84
C ASP A 141 -0.59 8.99 -8.45
N ASP A 142 0.15 8.67 -7.38
CA ASP A 142 -0.26 8.98 -6.02
C ASP A 142 0.88 9.67 -5.24
N ALA A 143 0.67 9.87 -3.93
CA ALA A 143 1.65 10.55 -3.09
C ALA A 143 2.90 9.70 -2.79
N ILE A 144 2.90 8.42 -3.14
CA ILE A 144 3.93 7.45 -2.80
C ILE A 144 4.76 7.12 -4.03
N ASP A 145 4.09 6.84 -5.14
CA ASP A 145 4.72 6.42 -6.38
C ASP A 145 3.97 6.95 -7.61
N LYS A 146 4.65 6.91 -8.74
CA LYS A 146 4.13 7.39 -10.03
C LYS A 146 3.94 6.24 -10.99
N ASP A 147 3.16 6.49 -12.05
CA ASP A 147 2.96 5.54 -13.14
C ASP A 147 2.35 4.20 -12.68
N HIS A 148 1.47 4.24 -11.67
CA HIS A 148 0.64 3.09 -11.33
C HIS A 148 -0.25 2.75 -12.52
N ALA A 149 -0.37 1.46 -12.82
CA ALA A 149 -1.21 0.99 -13.91
C ALA A 149 -2.06 -0.22 -13.47
N MET A 150 -3.31 -0.21 -13.88
CA MET A 150 -4.25 -1.31 -13.66
C MET A 150 -4.96 -1.63 -14.97
N GLU A 151 -4.80 -2.87 -15.41
CA GLU A 151 -5.52 -3.41 -16.55
C GLU A 151 -6.73 -4.20 -16.09
N LEU A 152 -7.86 -3.98 -16.75
CA LEU A 152 -9.11 -4.64 -16.44
C LEU A 152 -9.72 -5.20 -17.72
N GLU A 153 -10.18 -6.45 -17.63
CA GLU A 153 -10.92 -7.16 -18.67
C GLU A 153 -12.27 -7.58 -18.09
N PHE A 154 -13.34 -7.06 -18.66
CA PHE A 154 -14.73 -7.41 -18.33
C PHE A 154 -15.36 -8.24 -19.44
#